data_AF-P01349-F1
#
_entry.id   AF-P01349-F1
#
_cell.length_a   1.000
_cell.length_b   1.000
_cell.length_c   1.000
_cell.angle_alpha   90.00
_cell.angle_beta   90.00
_cell.angle_gamma   90.00
#
_symmetry.space_group_name_H-M   'P 1'
#
loop_
_entity.id
_entity.type
_entity.pdbx_description
1 polymer ?
#
loop_
_entity_poly.entity_id
_entity_poly.type
_entity_poly.pdbx_seq_one_letter_code
_entity_poly.pdbx_strand_id
1 'polypeptide(L)' 'QLCGRGFIRAIIFACGGSRWATSPAMSIKCCIYGCTKKDISVLC' A
#
# COMPACT_ATOMS: atom_id res chain seq x y z
N GLN A 1 9.67 -0.76 -4.55
CA GLN A 1 9.20 0.64 -4.72
C GLN A 1 7.82 0.57 -5.37
N LEU A 2 6.78 1.13 -4.75
CA LEU A 2 5.38 1.03 -5.18
C LEU A 2 4.76 2.43 -5.26
N CYS A 3 4.37 2.87 -6.45
CA CYS A 3 3.80 4.20 -6.67
C CYS A 3 2.42 4.11 -7.35
N GLY A 4 1.52 5.03 -7.02
CA GLY A 4 0.22 5.19 -7.68
C GLY A 4 -0.58 3.88 -7.76
N ARG A 5 -0.93 3.45 -8.99
CA ARG A 5 -1.70 2.21 -9.22
C ARG A 5 -0.95 0.93 -8.80
N GLY A 6 0.37 0.95 -8.78
CA GLY A 6 1.18 -0.19 -8.32
C GLY A 6 1.04 -0.40 -6.81
N PHE A 7 1.08 0.69 -6.04
CA PHE A 7 0.74 0.68 -4.60
C PHE A 7 -0.68 0.16 -4.40
N ILE A 8 -1.61 0.65 -5.22
CA ILE A 8 -2.99 0.20 -5.13
C ILE A 8 -3.13 -1.32 -5.33
N ARG A 9 -2.56 -1.87 -6.40
CA ARG A 9 -2.57 -3.32 -6.64
C ARG A 9 -1.99 -4.12 -5.47
N ALA A 10 -0.85 -3.68 -4.93
CA ALA A 10 -0.18 -4.38 -3.84
C ALA A 10 -1.06 -4.55 -2.60
N ILE A 11 -1.85 -3.52 -2.27
CA ILE A 11 -2.74 -3.59 -1.12
C ILE A 11 -3.99 -4.41 -1.42
N ILE A 12 -4.57 -4.34 -2.63
CA ILE A 12 -5.66 -5.25 -3.01
C ILE A 12 -5.23 -6.71 -2.86
N PHE A 13 -4.03 -7.04 -3.35
CA PHE A 13 -3.44 -8.38 -3.19
C PHE A 13 -3.17 -8.75 -1.73
N ALA A 14 -2.78 -7.80 -0.88
CA ALA A 14 -2.44 -8.06 0.52
C ALA A 14 -3.67 -8.12 1.45
N CYS A 15 -4.65 -7.24 1.25
CA CYS A 15 -5.82 -7.04 2.11
C CYS A 15 -7.11 -7.69 1.57
N GLY A 16 -7.10 -8.19 0.33
CA GLY A 16 -8.27 -8.88 -0.24
C GLY A 16 -9.41 -7.95 -0.65
N GLY A 17 -9.08 -6.81 -1.27
CA GLY A 17 -10.01 -5.89 -1.97
C GLY A 17 -11.08 -5.18 -1.14
N SER A 18 -11.36 -5.64 0.09
CA SER A 18 -12.66 -5.41 0.72
C SER A 18 -12.81 -4.06 1.41
N ARG A 19 -11.76 -3.50 2.06
CA ARG A 19 -11.81 -2.12 2.62
C ARG A 19 -10.50 -1.68 3.29
N TRP A 20 -9.45 -1.59 2.51
CA TRP A 20 -8.25 -0.85 2.89
C TRP A 20 -8.41 0.66 3.11
N ALA A 21 -7.70 1.19 4.10
CA ALA A 21 -7.53 2.61 4.36
C ALA A 21 -6.66 3.28 3.29
N THR A 22 -7.14 4.36 2.70
CA THR A 22 -6.36 5.17 1.74
C THR A 22 -5.46 6.14 2.49
N SER A 23 -4.15 5.99 2.36
CA SER A 23 -3.15 6.83 3.04
C SER A 23 -2.15 7.42 2.03
N PRO A 24 -2.26 8.72 1.68
CA PRO A 24 -1.33 9.35 0.74
C PRO A 24 0.10 9.36 1.29
N ALA A 25 0.27 9.57 2.60
CA ALA A 25 1.56 9.51 3.27
C ALA A 25 2.23 8.13 3.10
N MET A 26 1.47 7.05 3.26
CA MET A 26 2.00 5.69 3.07
C MET A 26 2.32 5.42 1.61
N SER A 27 1.46 5.88 0.68
CA SER A 27 1.73 5.77 -0.75
C SER A 27 3.04 6.46 -1.13
N ILE A 28 3.31 7.65 -0.60
CA ILE A 28 4.55 8.40 -0.86
C ILE A 28 5.75 7.67 -0.26
N LYS A 29 5.64 7.21 1.01
CA LYS A 29 6.69 6.40 1.67
C LYS A 29 7.05 5.17 0.84
N CYS A 30 6.06 4.40 0.41
CA CYS A 30 6.28 3.18 -0.38
C CYS A 30 6.81 3.45 -1.79
N CYS A 31 6.56 4.63 -2.33
CA CYS A 31 7.05 5.05 -3.63
C CYS A 31 8.54 5.41 -3.58
N ILE A 32 8.94 6.23 -2.61
CA ILE A 32 10.31 6.77 -2.50
C ILE A 32 11.24 5.80 -1.78
N TYR A 33 10.83 5.30 -0.61
CA TYR A 33 11.69 4.49 0.26
C TYR A 33 11.41 2.99 0.15
N GLY A 34 10.24 2.63 -0.38
CA GLY A 34 9.77 1.24 -0.37
C GLY A 34 9.04 0.88 0.93
N CYS A 35 8.38 -0.26 0.90
CA CYS A 35 7.56 -0.77 1.99
C CYS A 35 7.63 -2.30 2.06
N THR A 36 7.38 -2.83 3.24
CA THR A 36 7.24 -4.26 3.50
C THR A 36 5.77 -4.69 3.47
N LYS A 37 5.52 -6.01 3.56
CA LYS A 37 4.16 -6.52 3.74
C LYS A 37 3.51 -6.03 5.05
N LYS A 38 4.31 -5.81 6.10
CA LYS A 38 3.83 -5.29 7.39
C LYS A 38 3.36 -3.85 7.27
N ASP A 39 4.11 -3.02 6.56
CA ASP A 39 3.73 -1.64 6.22
C ASP A 39 2.36 -1.61 5.53
N ILE A 40 2.17 -2.45 4.52
CA ILE A 40 0.91 -2.56 3.77
C ILE A 40 -0.23 -3.09 4.66
N SER A 41 0.06 -4.05 5.54
CA SER A 41 -0.94 -4.68 6.41
C SER A 41 -1.61 -3.71 7.38
N VAL A 42 -0.96 -2.59 7.73
CA VAL A 42 -1.55 -1.52 8.55
C VAL A 42 -2.75 -0.86 7.85
N LEU A 43 -2.86 -1.03 6.54
CA LEU A 43 -3.92 -0.43 5.74
C LEU A 43 -5.14 -1.34 5.53
N CYS A 44 -5.22 -2.57 6.03
CA CYS A 44 -6.25 -3.55 5.64
C CYS A 44 -7.65 -3.41 6.29
#